data_AF-A0AA35JW07-F1
#
_entry.id   AF-A0AA35JW07-F1
#
_cell.length_a   1.000
_cell.length_b   1.000
_cell.length_c   1.000
_cell.angle_alpha   90.00
_cell.angle_beta   90.00
_cell.angle_gamma   90.00
#
_symmetry.space_group_name_H-M   'P 1'
#
loop_
_entity.id
_entity.type
_entity.pdbx_description
1 polymer ?
#
loop_
_entity_poly.entity_id
_entity_poly.type
_entity_poly.pdbx_seq_one_letter_code
_entity_poly.pdbx_strand_id
1 'polypeptide(L)'
;MIATEQQMNEAQLPLDMRDYCAHYFLKWAKCKRDKFPNIFGCKHERHDWDYCEHLDYVMRMKEFERERRLLARKKRIEEKAKAAAAASAS
;
A
#
# COMPACT_ATOMS: atom_id res chain seq x y z
N MET A 1 -11.45 1.17 -3.07
CA MET A 1 -11.30 -0.11 -3.81
C MET A 1 -12.05 0.02 -5.13
N ILE A 2 -11.36 -0.20 -6.25
CA ILE A 2 -11.94 -0.07 -7.61
C ILE A 2 -12.49 -1.41 -8.11
N ALA A 3 -11.84 -2.52 -7.76
CA ALA A 3 -12.36 -3.87 -8.02
C ALA A 3 -13.45 -4.21 -7.01
N THR A 4 -14.54 -4.82 -7.49
CA THR A 4 -15.60 -5.36 -6.61
C THR A 4 -15.19 -6.71 -6.04
N GLU A 5 -15.68 -7.05 -4.85
CA GLU A 5 -15.37 -8.35 -4.22
C GLU A 5 -15.85 -9.54 -5.06
N GLN A 6 -17.00 -9.39 -5.73
CA GLN A 6 -17.54 -10.40 -6.64
C GLN A 6 -16.56 -10.70 -7.79
N GLN A 7 -16.02 -9.66 -8.43
CA GLN A 7 -15.03 -9.81 -9.50
C GLN A 7 -13.73 -10.50 -9.03
N MET A 8 -13.29 -10.22 -7.79
CA MET A 8 -12.09 -10.88 -7.23
C MET A 8 -12.34 -12.36 -6.92
N ASN A 9 -13.55 -12.71 -6.49
CA ASN A 9 -13.95 -14.09 -6.23
C ASN A 9 -14.15 -14.89 -7.53
N GLU A 10 -14.77 -14.29 -8.54
CA GLU A 10 -14.94 -14.89 -9.88
C GLU A 10 -13.59 -15.18 -10.54
N ALA A 11 -12.62 -14.28 -10.39
CA ALA A 11 -11.25 -14.46 -10.88
C ALA A 11 -10.41 -15.41 -10.02
N GLN A 12 -10.96 -15.92 -8.90
CA GLN A 12 -10.29 -16.84 -7.98
C GLN A 12 -8.91 -16.33 -7.52
N LEU A 13 -8.83 -15.04 -7.17
CA LEU A 13 -7.57 -14.45 -6.71
C LEU A 13 -7.15 -15.03 -5.35
N PRO A 14 -5.86 -15.37 -5.17
CA PRO A 14 -5.32 -15.73 -3.87
C PRO A 14 -5.42 -14.53 -2.92
N LEU A 15 -5.53 -14.79 -1.62
CA LEU A 15 -5.75 -13.76 -0.61
C LEU A 15 -4.66 -12.68 -0.63
N ASP A 16 -3.41 -13.08 -0.88
CA ASP A 16 -2.25 -12.18 -0.93
C ASP A 16 -2.31 -11.15 -2.07
N MET A 17 -3.11 -11.42 -3.11
CA MET A 17 -3.24 -10.54 -4.28
C MET A 17 -4.52 -9.67 -4.23
N ARG A 18 -5.28 -9.73 -3.12
CA ARG A 18 -6.52 -8.97 -2.92
C ARG A 18 -6.26 -7.59 -2.32
N ASP A 19 -5.23 -6.92 -2.84
CA ASP A 19 -4.81 -5.59 -2.40
C ASP A 19 -5.59 -4.48 -3.12
N TYR A 20 -5.37 -3.22 -2.74
CA TYR A 20 -5.92 -2.06 -3.43
C TYR A 20 -5.58 -2.05 -4.93
N CYS A 21 -4.48 -2.70 -5.29
CA CYS A 21 -3.97 -2.83 -6.65
C CYS A 21 -4.62 -3.96 -7.49
N ALA A 22 -5.52 -4.78 -6.93
CA ALA A 22 -6.08 -5.98 -7.59
C ALA A 22 -6.74 -5.71 -8.97
N HIS A 23 -7.20 -4.48 -9.20
CA HIS A 23 -7.80 -4.07 -10.48
C HIS A 23 -6.80 -4.07 -11.65
N TYR A 24 -5.51 -3.83 -11.42
CA TYR A 24 -4.48 -3.97 -12.46
C TYR A 24 -4.15 -5.44 -12.74
N PHE A 25 -4.10 -6.26 -11.70
CA PHE A 25 -3.91 -7.71 -11.84
C PHE A 25 -5.00 -8.36 -12.70
N LEU A 26 -6.27 -7.98 -12.49
CA LEU A 26 -7.39 -8.46 -13.30
C LEU A 26 -7.24 -8.09 -14.79
N LYS A 27 -6.75 -6.87 -15.09
CA LYS A 27 -6.49 -6.45 -16.48
C LYS A 27 -5.39 -7.29 -17.12
N TRP A 28 -4.28 -7.48 -16.42
CA TRP A 28 -3.17 -8.30 -16.88
C TRP A 28 -3.59 -9.77 -17.11
N ALA A 29 -4.37 -10.33 -16.20
CA ALA A 29 -4.92 -11.69 -16.34
C ALA A 29 -5.83 -11.82 -17.57
N LYS A 30 -6.66 -10.80 -17.83
CA LYS A 30 -7.52 -10.74 -19.02
C LYS A 30 -6.71 -10.69 -20.31
N CYS A 31 -5.72 -9.80 -20.41
CA CYS A 31 -4.86 -9.70 -21.58
C CYS A 31 -4.03 -10.97 -21.84
N LYS A 32 -3.59 -11.66 -20.78
CA LYS A 32 -2.90 -12.95 -20.93
C LYS A 32 -3.81 -14.02 -21.54
N ARG A 33 -5.11 -14.00 -21.21
CA ARG A 33 -6.12 -14.88 -21.80
C ARG A 33 -6.41 -14.52 -23.25
N ASP A 34 -6.57 -13.22 -23.54
CA ASP A 34 -6.97 -12.74 -24.87
C ASP A 34 -5.84 -12.84 -25.91
N LYS A 35 -4.56 -12.68 -25.50
CA LYS A 35 -3.41 -12.65 -26.42
C LYS A 35 -2.66 -13.97 -26.57
N PHE A 36 -3.14 -15.07 -25.98
CA PHE A 36 -2.53 -16.39 -26.16
C PHE A 36 -2.60 -16.80 -27.65
N PRO A 37 -1.49 -17.22 -28.32
CA PRO A 37 -0.19 -17.72 -27.80
C PRO A 37 0.94 -16.69 -27.63
N ASN A 38 0.70 -15.40 -27.89
CA ASN A 38 1.75 -14.37 -27.81
C ASN A 38 2.02 -13.95 -26.36
N ILE A 39 3.04 -14.56 -25.74
CA ILE A 39 3.40 -14.33 -24.33
C ILE A 39 3.93 -12.91 -24.08
N PHE A 40 4.51 -12.25 -25.08
CA PHE A 40 5.17 -10.94 -24.90
C PHE A 40 4.26 -9.72 -25.11
N GLY A 41 3.01 -9.93 -25.51
CA GLY A 41 2.08 -8.84 -25.87
C GLY A 41 1.52 -8.02 -24.70
N CYS A 42 1.86 -8.36 -23.45
CA CYS A 42 1.20 -7.84 -22.25
C CYS A 42 2.14 -7.11 -21.26
N LYS A 43 3.19 -6.44 -21.77
CA LYS A 43 4.19 -5.77 -20.91
C LYS A 43 3.67 -4.51 -20.24
N HIS A 44 2.86 -3.71 -20.93
CA HIS A 44 2.33 -2.46 -20.38
C HIS A 44 1.46 -2.70 -19.15
N GLU A 45 0.53 -3.64 -19.24
CA GLU A 45 -0.39 -3.94 -18.14
C GLU A 45 0.32 -4.58 -16.94
N ARG A 46 1.39 -5.35 -17.21
CA ARG A 46 2.28 -5.83 -16.15
C ARG A 46 3.00 -4.67 -15.46
N HIS A 47 3.57 -3.75 -16.23
CA HIS A 47 4.23 -2.58 -15.68
C HIS A 47 3.28 -1.70 -14.86
N ASP A 48 2.02 -1.55 -15.30
CA ASP A 48 1.02 -0.79 -14.54
C ASP A 48 0.71 -1.44 -13.19
N TRP A 49 0.63 -2.77 -13.15
CA TRP A 49 0.49 -3.52 -11.89
C TRP A 49 1.72 -3.35 -11.00
N ASP A 50 2.93 -3.58 -11.53
CA ASP A 50 4.19 -3.43 -10.79
C ASP A 50 4.36 -2.00 -10.23
N TYR A 51 3.99 -0.98 -11.02
CA TYR A 51 4.05 0.42 -10.62
C TYR A 51 3.09 0.73 -9.47
N CYS A 52 1.89 0.16 -9.51
CA CYS A 52 0.89 0.33 -8.47
C CYS A 52 1.31 -0.35 -7.16
N GLU A 53 1.89 -1.56 -7.21
CA GLU A 53 2.48 -2.19 -6.02
C GLU A 53 3.64 -1.37 -5.43
N HIS A 54 4.46 -0.78 -6.28
CA HIS A 54 5.52 0.13 -5.85
C HIS A 54 4.94 1.37 -5.13
N LEU A 55 3.85 1.95 -5.62
CA LEU A 55 3.18 3.08 -4.95
C LEU A 55 2.63 2.67 -3.58
N ASP A 56 2.01 1.50 -3.47
CA ASP A 56 1.53 0.97 -2.18
C ASP A 56 2.68 0.75 -1.19
N TYR A 57 3.82 0.24 -1.66
CA TYR A 57 5.02 0.12 -0.83
C TYR A 57 5.51 1.49 -0.34
N VAL A 58 5.57 2.49 -1.22
CA VAL A 58 5.96 3.86 -0.86
C VAL A 58 4.98 4.47 0.15
N MET A 59 3.69 4.18 0.05
CA MET A 59 2.69 4.65 1.02
C MET A 59 2.94 4.05 2.41
N ARG A 60 3.21 2.74 2.49
CA ARG A 60 3.57 2.08 3.76
C ARG A 60 4.83 2.66 4.39
N MET A 61 5.83 3.02 3.57
CA MET A 61 7.04 3.69 4.05
C MET A 61 6.74 5.08 4.63
N LYS A 62 5.84 5.84 4.00
CA LYS A 62 5.40 7.16 4.51
C LYS A 62 4.65 7.05 5.82
N GLU A 63 3.79 6.04 5.99
CA GLU A 63 3.08 5.78 7.23
C GLU A 63 4.04 5.46 8.38
N PHE A 64 5.04 4.60 8.12
CA PHE A 64 6.09 4.30 9.08
C PHE A 64 6.86 5.55 9.53
N GLU A 65 7.31 6.38 8.58
CA GLU A 65 7.98 7.63 8.93
C GLU A 65 7.08 8.61 9.69
N ARG A 66 5.80 8.67 9.33
CA ARG A 66 4.81 9.52 10.00
C ARG A 66 4.66 9.13 11.46
N GLU A 67 4.47 7.84 11.75
CA GLU A 67 4.39 7.33 13.12
C GLU A 67 5.67 7.61 13.90
N ARG A 68 6.84 7.36 13.30
CA ARG A 68 8.14 7.66 13.91
C ARG A 68 8.26 9.13 14.34
N ARG A 69 7.87 10.06 13.46
CA ARG A 69 7.91 11.51 13.74
C ARG A 69 6.91 11.90 14.84
N LEU A 70 5.71 11.31 14.83
CA LEU A 70 4.70 11.55 15.87
C LEU A 70 5.15 11.06 17.24
N LEU A 71 5.72 9.86 17.34
CA LEU A 71 6.26 9.33 18.58
C LEU A 71 7.42 10.20 19.12
N ALA A 72 8.34 10.63 18.26
CA ALA A 72 9.42 11.53 18.67
C ALA A 72 8.90 12.90 19.13
N ARG A 73 7.81 13.41 18.53
CA ARG A 73 7.14 14.64 19.00
C ARG A 73 6.45 14.43 20.35
N LYS A 74 5.74 13.33 20.56
CA LYS A 74 5.09 12.99 21.83
C LYS A 74 6.11 12.92 22.97
N LYS A 75 7.21 12.18 22.78
CA LYS A 75 8.32 12.10 23.75
C LYS A 75 8.85 13.47 24.15
N ARG A 76 9.12 14.36 23.17
CA ARG A 76 9.59 15.73 23.44
C ARG A 76 8.57 16.59 24.22
N ILE A 77 7.28 16.43 23.96
CA ILE A 77 6.23 17.15 24.69
C ILE A 77 6.13 16.65 26.12
N GLU A 78 6.17 15.33 26.32
CA GLU A 78 6.15 14.69 27.64
C GLU A 78 7.37 15.08 28.48
N GLU A 79 8.57 15.09 27.89
CA GLU A 79 9.81 15.54 28.56
C GLU A 79 9.71 17.02 28.98
N LYS A 80 9.20 17.89 28.10
CA LYS A 80 8.97 19.31 28.43
C LYS A 80 7.92 19.49 29.52
N ALA A 81 6.83 18.73 29.49
CA ALA A 81 5.80 18.78 30.52
C ALA A 81 6.34 18.31 31.88
N LYS A 82 7.15 17.24 31.90
CA LYS A 82 7.83 16.77 33.12
C LYS A 82 8.81 17.82 33.66
N ALA A 83 9.61 18.45 32.79
CA ALA A 83 10.53 19.50 33.20
C ALA A 83 9.80 20.75 33.74
N ALA A 84 8.69 21.16 33.11
CA ALA A 84 7.87 22.27 33.58
C ALA A 84 7.20 21.96 34.93
N ALA A 85 6.69 20.74 35.12
CA ALA A 85 6.12 20.29 36.38
C ALA A 85 7.17 20.27 37.51
N ALA A 86 8.38 19.79 37.22
CA ALA A 86 9.49 19.80 38.17
C ALA A 86 9.90 21.24 38.57
N ALA A 87 9.92 22.17 37.62
CA ALA A 87 10.23 23.58 37.88
C ALA A 87 9.12 24.34 38.64
N SER A 88 7.86 23.89 38.56
CA SER A 88 6.75 24.46 39.34
C SER A 88 6.61 23.90 40.76
N ALA A 89 7.30 22.78 41.06
CA ALA A 89 7.30 22.13 42.37
C ALA A 89 8.47 22.59 43.27
N SER A 90 9.39 23.40 42.72
CA SER A 90 10.47 24.10 43.41
C SER A 90 10.11 25.57 43.60
#